data_AF-A0A8T4E4V0-F1
#
_entry.id   AF-A0A8T4E4V0-F1
#
_cell.length_a   1.000
_cell.length_b   1.000
_cell.length_c   1.000
_cell.angle_alpha   90.00
_cell.angle_beta   90.00
_cell.angle_gamma   90.00
#
_symmetry.space_group_name_H-M   'P 1'
#
loop_
_entity.id
_entity.type
_entity.pdbx_description
1 polymer ?
#
loop_
_entity_poly.entity_id
_entity_poly.type
_entity_poly.pdbx_seq_one_letter_code
_entity_poly.pdbx_strand_id
1 'polypeptide(L)'
;MPRGRRIVINKKIDDDKVAAFKSIDMGELKSQRSEIEIQLSASIEGVMEAAKDMNAKKKLDDEALKRAGLYSIQSSYEFLRSKGLDISFRAFGGRIERRSVPSVKIGKKRYIPLQSLGDMLGISDSYYTVRRAYEAYSRFNRSINYRAFIGRVEKNSIPSVKIGTKRLIPKDAIDSLNHVAKKYCSVSEALRELHKKSVSIKRNAFERRLDRNRVPHVKISGRRFIPRAVLNELIDKELALRRSSR
;
A
#
# COMPACT_ATOMS: atom_id res chain seq x y z
N MET A 1 52.27 -6.53 -3.09
CA MET A 1 51.23 -7.49 -2.69
C MET A 1 50.19 -7.62 -3.79
N PRO A 2 49.92 -8.81 -4.34
CA PRO A 2 48.90 -8.98 -5.37
C PRO A 2 47.54 -8.57 -4.79
N ARG A 3 46.88 -7.61 -5.44
CA ARG A 3 45.52 -7.17 -5.06
C ARG A 3 44.61 -8.39 -5.16
N GLY A 4 43.95 -8.76 -4.06
CA GLY A 4 43.05 -9.92 -4.01
C GLY A 4 42.08 -9.93 -5.20
N ARG A 5 41.90 -11.12 -5.80
CA ARG A 5 41.05 -11.35 -6.98
C ARG A 5 39.67 -10.69 -6.80
N ARG A 6 39.25 -9.92 -7.81
CA ARG A 6 38.04 -9.10 -7.78
C ARG A 6 36.81 -9.93 -8.15
N ILE A 7 35.92 -10.18 -7.20
CA ILE A 7 34.62 -10.82 -7.47
C ILE A 7 33.64 -9.77 -8.03
N VAL A 8 33.04 -10.09 -9.17
CA VAL A 8 31.97 -9.31 -9.82
C VAL A 8 30.84 -10.27 -10.19
N ILE A 9 29.61 -9.84 -9.96
CA ILE A 9 28.39 -10.57 -10.32
C ILE A 9 27.69 -9.78 -11.43
N ASN A 10 27.56 -10.39 -12.61
CA ASN A 10 27.01 -9.75 -13.80
C ASN A 10 25.51 -10.00 -13.99
N LYS A 11 24.81 -10.40 -12.94
CA LYS A 11 23.38 -10.73 -13.02
C LYS A 11 22.54 -9.44 -13.10
N LYS A 12 21.82 -9.26 -14.20
CA LYS A 12 20.82 -8.19 -14.33
C LYS A 12 19.66 -8.47 -13.38
N ILE A 13 19.19 -7.45 -12.68
CA ILE A 13 18.01 -7.52 -11.82
C ILE A 13 16.89 -6.84 -12.57
N ASP A 14 16.02 -7.65 -13.16
CA ASP A 14 14.78 -7.18 -13.77
C ASP A 14 13.62 -7.76 -12.95
N ASP A 15 12.83 -6.89 -12.34
CA ASP A 15 11.75 -7.29 -11.44
C ASP A 15 10.61 -6.25 -11.50
N ASP A 16 9.56 -6.61 -12.24
CA ASP A 16 8.41 -5.75 -12.51
C ASP A 16 7.76 -5.22 -11.24
N LYS A 17 7.72 -6.02 -10.16
CA LYS A 17 7.10 -5.60 -8.89
C LYS A 17 7.92 -4.55 -8.18
N VAL A 18 9.24 -4.62 -8.31
CA VAL A 18 10.14 -3.62 -7.75
C VAL A 18 10.09 -2.34 -8.57
N ALA A 19 9.97 -2.45 -9.91
CA ALA A 19 9.75 -1.31 -10.78
C ALA A 19 8.42 -0.62 -10.47
N ALA A 20 7.32 -1.40 -10.38
CA ALA A 20 6.00 -0.92 -10.02
C ALA A 20 6.00 -0.19 -8.66
N PHE A 21 6.69 -0.72 -7.65
CA PHE A 21 6.81 -0.02 -6.36
C PHE A 21 7.50 1.34 -6.47
N LYS A 22 8.52 1.45 -7.32
CA LYS A 22 9.27 2.70 -7.52
C LYS A 22 8.50 3.71 -8.35
N SER A 23 7.63 3.26 -9.25
CA SER A 23 6.80 4.12 -10.08
C SER A 23 5.56 4.64 -9.36
N ILE A 24 5.29 4.23 -8.11
CA ILE A 24 4.21 4.81 -7.32
C ILE A 24 4.55 6.26 -7.02
N ASP A 25 3.96 7.18 -7.79
CA ASP A 25 4.04 8.60 -7.49
C ASP A 25 2.93 9.01 -6.50
N MET A 26 3.37 9.54 -5.36
CA MET A 26 2.48 10.07 -4.34
C MET A 26 1.79 11.36 -4.77
N GLY A 27 2.38 12.12 -5.71
CA GLY A 27 1.78 13.33 -6.28
C GLY A 27 0.58 12.98 -7.17
N GLU A 28 0.74 12.01 -8.06
CA GLU A 28 -0.32 11.50 -8.93
C GLU A 28 -1.49 10.90 -8.12
N LEU A 29 -1.21 10.05 -7.11
CA LEU A 29 -2.27 9.48 -6.29
C LEU A 29 -3.09 10.54 -5.54
N LYS A 30 -2.47 11.65 -5.13
CA LYS A 30 -3.16 12.75 -4.46
C LYS A 30 -4.00 13.58 -5.44
N SER A 31 -3.47 13.86 -6.63
CA SER A 31 -4.19 14.62 -7.66
C SER A 31 -5.39 13.85 -8.19
N GLN A 32 -5.21 12.58 -8.55
CA GLN A 32 -6.31 11.67 -8.91
C GLN A 32 -7.38 11.63 -7.80
N ARG A 33 -6.96 11.60 -6.53
CA ARG A 33 -7.90 11.61 -5.42
C ARG A 33 -8.68 12.93 -5.34
N SER A 34 -8.02 14.06 -5.50
CA SER A 34 -8.69 15.36 -5.49
C SER A 34 -9.69 15.51 -6.64
N GLU A 35 -9.38 14.99 -7.82
CA GLU A 35 -10.30 14.98 -8.96
C GLU A 35 -11.55 14.15 -8.67
N ILE A 36 -11.37 12.94 -8.11
CA ILE A 36 -12.49 12.10 -7.69
C ILE A 36 -13.34 12.81 -6.62
N GLU A 37 -12.73 13.50 -5.66
CA GLU A 37 -13.47 14.24 -4.63
C GLU A 37 -14.27 15.42 -5.19
N ILE A 38 -13.72 16.13 -6.17
CA ILE A 38 -14.44 17.22 -6.88
C ILE A 38 -15.62 16.65 -7.67
N GLN A 39 -15.40 15.59 -8.44
CA GLN A 39 -16.45 14.91 -9.22
C GLN A 39 -17.55 14.35 -8.31
N LEU A 40 -17.18 13.73 -7.18
CA LEU A 40 -18.13 13.23 -6.19
C LEU A 40 -18.94 14.37 -5.61
N SER A 41 -18.31 15.49 -5.24
CA SER A 41 -19.02 16.65 -4.68
C SER A 41 -20.05 17.21 -5.65
N ALA A 42 -19.68 17.43 -6.92
CA ALA A 42 -20.59 17.89 -7.97
C ALA A 42 -21.74 16.89 -8.23
N SER A 43 -21.44 15.59 -8.27
CA SER A 43 -22.48 14.57 -8.45
C SER A 43 -23.44 14.50 -7.27
N ILE A 44 -22.94 14.65 -6.04
CA ILE A 44 -23.76 14.67 -4.83
C ILE A 44 -24.69 15.90 -4.83
N GLU A 45 -24.19 17.07 -5.23
CA GLU A 45 -25.00 18.29 -5.35
C GLU A 45 -26.17 18.12 -6.33
N GLY A 46 -25.93 17.58 -7.52
CA GLY A 46 -27.00 17.31 -8.49
C GLY A 46 -28.06 16.33 -7.97
N VAL A 47 -27.63 15.26 -7.29
CA VAL A 47 -28.55 14.30 -6.65
C VAL A 47 -29.32 14.95 -5.49
N MET A 48 -28.68 15.86 -4.74
CA MET A 48 -29.31 16.61 -3.66
C MET A 48 -30.41 17.55 -4.14
N GLU A 49 -30.18 18.27 -5.23
CA GLU A 49 -31.16 19.18 -5.82
C GLU A 49 -32.39 18.42 -6.30
N ALA A 50 -32.19 17.37 -7.10
CA ALA A 50 -33.28 16.51 -7.58
C ALA A 50 -34.13 15.95 -6.42
N ALA A 51 -33.48 15.58 -5.32
CA ALA A 51 -34.17 15.02 -4.16
C ALA A 51 -34.92 16.08 -3.32
N LYS A 52 -34.40 17.30 -3.22
CA LYS A 52 -35.12 18.42 -2.61
C LYS A 52 -36.36 18.77 -3.42
N ASP A 53 -36.27 18.76 -4.75
CA ASP A 53 -37.39 19.03 -5.65
C ASP A 53 -38.49 17.96 -5.53
N MET A 54 -38.11 16.68 -5.44
CA MET A 54 -39.06 15.59 -5.21
C MET A 54 -39.78 15.72 -3.86
N ASN A 55 -39.05 16.15 -2.82
CA ASN A 55 -39.63 16.42 -1.50
C ASN A 55 -40.60 17.62 -1.52
N ALA A 56 -40.23 18.71 -2.20
CA ALA A 56 -41.09 19.89 -2.36
C ALA A 56 -42.40 19.53 -3.08
N LYS A 57 -42.35 18.64 -4.07
CA LYS A 57 -43.51 18.11 -4.79
C LYS A 57 -44.33 17.08 -4.01
N LYS A 58 -43.99 16.78 -2.74
CA LYS A 58 -44.59 15.74 -1.88
C LYS A 58 -44.62 14.34 -2.50
N LYS A 59 -43.81 14.06 -3.53
CA LYS A 59 -43.67 12.75 -4.18
C LYS A 59 -42.49 11.99 -3.58
N LEU A 60 -42.43 11.92 -2.26
CA LEU A 60 -41.32 11.30 -1.57
C LEU A 60 -41.56 9.79 -1.41
N ASP A 61 -41.22 9.04 -2.45
CA ASP A 61 -41.20 7.58 -2.43
C ASP A 61 -39.75 7.08 -2.26
N ASP A 62 -39.54 6.14 -1.34
CA ASP A 62 -38.23 5.55 -1.07
C ASP A 62 -37.70 4.81 -2.33
N GLU A 63 -38.58 4.27 -3.18
CA GLU A 63 -38.18 3.69 -4.47
C GLU A 63 -37.72 4.75 -5.48
N ALA A 64 -38.44 5.87 -5.57
CA ALA A 64 -38.07 6.98 -6.47
C ALA A 64 -36.72 7.57 -6.07
N LEU A 65 -36.46 7.72 -4.76
CA LEU A 65 -35.15 8.14 -4.24
C LEU A 65 -34.05 7.13 -4.57
N LYS A 66 -34.32 5.83 -4.45
CA LYS A 66 -33.37 4.78 -4.83
C LYS A 66 -33.04 4.83 -6.33
N ARG A 67 -34.04 5.06 -7.19
CA ARG A 67 -33.83 5.26 -8.65
C ARG A 67 -33.01 6.52 -8.95
N ALA A 68 -33.16 7.56 -8.15
CA ALA A 68 -32.33 8.76 -8.21
C ALA A 68 -30.92 8.58 -7.59
N GLY A 69 -30.59 7.38 -7.11
CA GLY A 69 -29.28 7.06 -6.55
C GLY A 69 -29.13 7.41 -5.06
N LEU A 70 -30.22 7.64 -4.33
CA LEU A 70 -30.21 7.89 -2.89
C LEU A 70 -30.68 6.67 -2.11
N TYR A 71 -29.81 6.18 -1.24
CA TYR A 71 -30.05 5.00 -0.43
C TYR A 71 -30.32 5.40 1.01
N SER A 72 -31.31 4.77 1.65
CA SER A 72 -31.48 4.87 3.10
C SER A 72 -30.25 4.32 3.83
N ILE A 73 -30.06 4.65 5.11
CA ILE A 73 -28.93 4.14 5.90
C ILE A 73 -28.90 2.60 5.89
N GLN A 74 -30.05 1.95 6.06
CA GLN A 74 -30.18 0.50 6.08
C GLN A 74 -29.81 -0.12 4.72
N SER A 75 -30.40 0.38 3.63
CA SER A 75 -30.12 -0.13 2.28
C SER A 75 -28.69 0.13 1.84
N SER A 76 -28.08 1.25 2.26
CA SER A 76 -26.66 1.56 2.05
C SER A 76 -25.76 0.55 2.75
N TYR A 77 -26.10 0.19 3.99
CA TYR A 77 -25.35 -0.81 4.75
C TYR A 77 -25.41 -2.19 4.09
N GLU A 78 -26.61 -2.62 3.71
CA GLU A 78 -26.83 -3.90 3.03
C GLU A 78 -26.11 -3.94 1.69
N PHE A 79 -26.13 -2.84 0.93
CA PHE A 79 -25.38 -2.69 -0.31
C PHE A 79 -23.87 -2.90 -0.07
N LEU A 80 -23.28 -2.19 0.89
CA LEU A 80 -21.85 -2.33 1.20
C LEU A 80 -21.50 -3.75 1.69
N ARG A 81 -22.35 -4.35 2.53
CA ARG A 81 -22.16 -5.70 3.04
C ARG A 81 -22.25 -6.74 1.92
N SER A 82 -23.20 -6.60 1.00
CA SER A 82 -23.34 -7.49 -0.17
C SER A 82 -22.13 -7.45 -1.10
N LYS A 83 -21.40 -6.33 -1.10
CA LYS A 83 -20.16 -6.13 -1.86
C LYS A 83 -18.90 -6.54 -1.08
N GLY A 84 -19.05 -7.16 0.10
CA GLY A 84 -17.94 -7.70 0.88
C GLY A 84 -17.24 -6.69 1.80
N LEU A 85 -17.80 -5.49 1.98
CA LEU A 85 -17.23 -4.51 2.91
C LEU A 85 -17.59 -4.89 4.35
N ASP A 86 -16.61 -5.46 5.05
CA ASP A 86 -16.73 -5.87 6.45
C ASP A 86 -16.72 -4.65 7.40
N ILE A 87 -17.91 -4.12 7.67
CA ILE A 87 -18.16 -3.08 8.67
C ILE A 87 -19.41 -3.46 9.48
N SER A 88 -19.40 -3.19 10.78
CA SER A 88 -20.61 -3.34 11.59
C SER A 88 -21.57 -2.18 11.34
N PHE A 89 -22.88 -2.43 11.42
CA PHE A 89 -23.90 -1.39 11.25
C PHE A 89 -23.67 -0.18 12.18
N ARG A 90 -23.28 -0.44 13.44
CA ARG A 90 -22.91 0.60 14.41
C ARG A 90 -21.73 1.45 13.94
N ALA A 91 -20.67 0.82 13.42
CA ALA A 91 -19.51 1.54 12.93
C ALA A 91 -19.84 2.35 11.66
N PHE A 92 -20.74 1.84 10.82
CA PHE A 92 -21.26 2.56 9.66
C PHE A 92 -22.09 3.79 10.07
N GLY A 93 -23.05 3.63 10.98
CA GLY A 93 -23.83 4.73 11.55
C GLY A 93 -22.95 5.83 12.15
N GLY A 94 -21.98 5.44 12.98
CA GLY A 94 -21.03 6.41 13.56
C GLY A 94 -20.18 7.14 12.52
N ARG A 95 -19.92 6.56 11.35
CA ARG A 95 -19.22 7.25 10.25
C ARG A 95 -20.08 8.31 9.58
N ILE A 96 -21.38 8.09 9.48
CA ILE A 96 -22.37 9.04 8.95
C ILE A 96 -22.49 10.22 9.93
N GLU A 97 -22.62 9.94 11.23
CA GLU A 97 -22.70 10.97 12.27
C GLU A 97 -21.46 11.86 12.30
N ARG A 98 -20.27 11.26 12.16
CA ARG A 98 -18.98 11.97 12.09
C ARG A 98 -18.72 12.63 10.73
N ARG A 99 -19.67 12.59 9.79
CA ARG A 99 -19.57 13.15 8.44
C ARG A 99 -18.40 12.61 7.61
N SER A 100 -17.90 11.43 7.95
CA SER A 100 -16.89 10.73 7.14
C SER A 100 -17.50 10.01 5.94
N VAL A 101 -18.82 9.81 5.95
CA VAL A 101 -19.61 9.37 4.80
C VAL A 101 -20.58 10.50 4.49
N PRO A 102 -20.52 11.09 3.28
CA PRO A 102 -21.47 12.11 2.86
C PRO A 102 -22.90 11.59 2.99
N SER A 103 -23.77 12.38 3.62
CA SER A 103 -25.18 12.05 3.74
C SER A 103 -26.03 13.31 3.64
N VAL A 104 -27.22 13.15 3.09
CA VAL A 104 -28.17 14.21 2.84
C VAL A 104 -29.38 13.97 3.72
N LYS A 105 -29.81 15.00 4.45
CA LYS A 105 -31.05 14.95 5.23
C LYS A 105 -32.20 15.42 4.34
N ILE A 106 -33.18 14.56 4.10
CA ILE A 106 -34.39 14.87 3.33
C ILE A 106 -35.59 14.60 4.23
N GLY A 107 -36.33 15.66 4.55
CA GLY A 107 -37.35 15.63 5.60
C GLY A 107 -36.76 15.19 6.94
N LYS A 108 -37.25 14.07 7.47
CA LYS A 108 -36.80 13.51 8.77
C LYS A 108 -35.74 12.40 8.62
N LYS A 109 -35.52 11.87 7.41
CA LYS A 109 -34.62 10.74 7.14
C LYS A 109 -33.29 11.24 6.54
N ARG A 110 -32.25 10.41 6.67
CA ARG A 110 -30.94 10.62 6.00
C ARG A 110 -30.76 9.60 4.91
N TYR A 111 -30.23 10.05 3.79
CA TYR A 111 -29.93 9.25 2.61
C TYR A 111 -28.47 9.43 2.23
N ILE A 112 -27.90 8.42 1.57
CA ILE A 112 -26.51 8.38 1.14
C ILE A 112 -26.51 8.21 -0.39
N PRO A 113 -25.82 9.09 -1.12
CA PRO A 113 -25.65 8.95 -2.56
C PRO A 113 -24.89 7.67 -2.92
N LEU A 114 -25.35 6.98 -3.96
CA LEU A 114 -24.74 5.74 -4.46
C LEU A 114 -23.26 5.94 -4.82
N GLN A 115 -22.92 7.10 -5.36
CA GLN A 115 -21.55 7.47 -5.72
C GLN A 115 -20.64 7.48 -4.49
N SER A 116 -21.14 7.95 -3.34
CA SER A 116 -20.38 7.91 -2.07
C SER A 116 -20.15 6.47 -1.59
N LEU A 117 -21.11 5.57 -1.82
CA LEU A 117 -20.94 4.14 -1.51
C LEU A 117 -19.94 3.48 -2.46
N GLY A 118 -20.00 3.82 -3.75
CA GLY A 118 -19.03 3.36 -4.75
C GLY A 118 -17.60 3.78 -4.42
N ASP A 119 -17.41 5.03 -4.01
CA ASP A 119 -16.11 5.55 -3.58
C ASP A 119 -15.56 4.77 -2.37
N MET A 120 -16.42 4.48 -1.37
CA MET A 120 -16.02 3.67 -0.22
C MET A 120 -15.55 2.27 -0.61
N LEU A 121 -16.22 1.65 -1.58
CA LEU A 121 -15.82 0.33 -2.11
C LEU A 121 -14.49 0.44 -2.85
N GLY A 122 -14.34 1.39 -3.77
CA GLY A 122 -13.10 1.62 -4.51
C GLY A 122 -11.89 1.87 -3.60
N ILE A 123 -12.07 2.65 -2.53
CA ILE A 123 -11.05 2.85 -1.49
C ILE A 123 -10.71 1.53 -0.79
N SER A 124 -11.71 0.73 -0.42
CA SER A 124 -11.48 -0.55 0.26
C SER A 124 -10.81 -1.61 -0.63
N ASP A 125 -11.04 -1.51 -1.94
CA ASP A 125 -10.47 -2.40 -2.95
C ASP A 125 -9.03 -2.02 -3.30
N SER A 126 -8.72 -0.73 -3.35
CA SER A 126 -7.39 -0.26 -3.77
C SER A 126 -6.42 -0.03 -2.61
N TYR A 127 -6.93 0.14 -1.39
CA TYR A 127 -6.12 0.51 -0.23
C TYR A 127 -6.31 -0.39 0.97
N TYR A 128 -5.25 -0.50 1.77
CA TYR A 128 -5.28 -1.00 3.13
C TYR A 128 -5.30 0.13 4.15
N THR A 129 -5.95 -0.13 5.29
CA THR A 129 -5.67 0.62 6.52
C THR A 129 -4.25 0.29 7.01
N VAL A 130 -3.61 1.20 7.75
CA VAL A 130 -2.25 0.97 8.30
C VAL A 130 -2.16 -0.36 9.06
N ARG A 131 -3.19 -0.70 9.83
CA ARG A 131 -3.25 -1.98 10.56
C ARG A 131 -3.33 -3.18 9.63
N ARG A 132 -4.24 -3.20 8.66
CA ARG A 132 -4.35 -4.31 7.69
C ARG A 132 -3.10 -4.45 6.83
N ALA A 133 -2.50 -3.34 6.43
CA ALA A 133 -1.24 -3.32 5.70
C ALA A 133 -0.10 -3.95 6.50
N TYR A 134 -0.01 -3.65 7.80
CA TYR A 134 0.94 -4.29 8.70
C TYR A 134 0.68 -5.78 8.85
N GLU A 135 -0.57 -6.20 9.07
CA GLU A 135 -0.94 -7.61 9.20
C GLU A 135 -0.60 -8.39 7.92
N ALA A 136 -0.83 -7.81 6.74
CA ALA A 136 -0.40 -8.39 5.46
C ALA A 136 1.13 -8.47 5.33
N TYR A 137 1.85 -7.41 5.71
CA TYR A 137 3.31 -7.32 5.56
C TYR A 137 4.10 -8.20 6.54
N SER A 138 3.67 -8.23 7.80
CA SER A 138 4.32 -8.96 8.90
C SER A 138 4.32 -10.48 8.71
N ARG A 139 3.38 -11.02 7.92
CA ARG A 139 3.35 -12.45 7.52
C ARG A 139 4.66 -12.88 6.85
N PHE A 140 5.25 -11.98 6.04
CA PHE A 140 6.47 -12.26 5.29
C PHE A 140 7.70 -11.58 5.92
N ASN A 141 7.52 -10.46 6.61
CA ASN A 141 8.60 -9.79 7.35
C ASN A 141 8.35 -9.84 8.87
N ARG A 142 8.58 -11.01 9.49
CA ARG A 142 8.33 -11.24 10.93
C ARG A 142 9.19 -10.39 11.88
N SER A 143 10.24 -9.76 11.37
CA SER A 143 11.18 -8.97 12.18
C SER A 143 10.69 -7.55 12.49
N ILE A 144 9.68 -7.06 11.77
CA ILE A 144 9.18 -5.69 11.95
C ILE A 144 8.06 -5.67 12.98
N ASN A 145 8.17 -4.79 13.98
CA ASN A 145 7.07 -4.51 14.90
C ASN A 145 6.14 -3.43 14.32
N TYR A 146 4.92 -3.35 14.85
CA TYR A 146 3.90 -2.40 14.36
C TYR A 146 4.37 -0.94 14.46
N ARG A 147 5.05 -0.57 15.54
CA ARG A 147 5.57 0.79 15.73
C ARG A 147 6.61 1.19 14.67
N ALA A 148 7.52 0.29 14.32
CA ALA A 148 8.49 0.53 13.25
C ALA A 148 7.82 0.59 11.88
N PHE A 149 6.74 -0.18 11.67
CA PHE A 149 5.94 -0.09 10.44
C PHE A 149 5.29 1.30 10.31
N ILE A 150 4.64 1.80 11.37
CA ILE A 150 4.11 3.17 11.41
C ILE A 150 5.21 4.20 11.11
N GLY A 151 6.37 4.10 11.77
CA GLY A 151 7.48 5.01 11.52
C GLY A 151 8.00 5.00 10.07
N ARG A 152 7.86 3.88 9.34
CA ARG A 152 8.20 3.82 7.90
C ARG A 152 7.15 4.53 7.05
N VAL A 153 5.88 4.43 7.42
CA VAL A 153 4.78 5.15 6.77
C VAL A 153 4.93 6.66 6.98
N GLU A 154 5.26 7.09 8.19
CA GLU A 154 5.48 8.51 8.53
C GLU A 154 6.68 9.12 7.81
N LYS A 155 7.76 8.35 7.67
CA LYS A 155 8.97 8.74 6.92
C LYS A 155 8.82 8.61 5.39
N ASN A 156 7.61 8.40 4.89
CA ASN A 156 7.29 8.17 3.47
C ASN A 156 8.12 7.05 2.81
N SER A 157 8.65 6.11 3.61
CA SER A 157 9.35 4.93 3.09
C SER A 157 8.36 3.89 2.58
N ILE A 158 7.13 3.91 3.09
CA ILE A 158 5.99 3.18 2.55
C ILE A 158 5.02 4.23 2.01
N PRO A 159 4.64 4.18 0.72
CA PRO A 159 3.73 5.16 0.13
C PRO A 159 2.39 5.13 0.87
N SER A 160 1.84 6.31 1.17
CA SER A 160 0.58 6.41 1.90
C SER A 160 -0.15 7.71 1.58
N VAL A 161 -1.46 7.63 1.37
CA VAL A 161 -2.33 8.77 1.09
C VAL A 161 -3.25 8.99 2.28
N LYS A 162 -3.50 10.26 2.64
CA LYS A 162 -4.52 10.62 3.63
C LYS A 162 -5.83 10.86 2.88
N ILE A 163 -6.82 9.99 3.11
CA ILE A 163 -8.16 10.11 2.53
C ILE A 163 -9.13 10.34 3.68
N GLY A 164 -9.79 11.50 3.69
CA GLY A 164 -10.54 11.99 4.84
C GLY A 164 -9.68 12.05 6.11
N THR A 165 -10.12 11.34 7.16
CA THR A 165 -9.42 11.30 8.45
C THR A 165 -8.39 10.18 8.58
N LYS A 166 -8.31 9.28 7.59
CA LYS A 166 -7.49 8.07 7.69
C LYS A 166 -6.31 8.12 6.74
N ARG A 167 -5.17 7.61 7.22
CA ARG A 167 -4.03 7.30 6.36
C ARG A 167 -4.20 5.88 5.82
N LEU A 168 -4.12 5.76 4.51
CA LEU A 168 -4.31 4.54 3.76
C LEU A 168 -3.08 4.25 2.91
N ILE A 169 -2.83 2.96 2.66
CA ILE A 169 -1.65 2.48 1.95
C ILE A 169 -2.14 1.71 0.73
N PRO A 170 -1.67 2.02 -0.49
CA PRO A 170 -2.04 1.26 -1.69
C PRO A 170 -1.74 -0.24 -1.52
N LYS A 171 -2.65 -1.12 -1.94
CA LYS A 171 -2.43 -2.57 -1.84
C LYS A 171 -1.22 -3.01 -2.65
N ASP A 172 -1.06 -2.47 -3.86
CA ASP A 172 0.07 -2.74 -4.76
C ASP A 172 1.42 -2.45 -4.10
N ALA A 173 1.49 -1.41 -3.27
CA ALA A 173 2.68 -1.09 -2.51
C ALA A 173 3.03 -2.18 -1.51
N ILE A 174 2.03 -2.71 -0.79
CA ILE A 174 2.22 -3.80 0.18
C ILE A 174 2.56 -5.11 -0.53
N ASP A 175 1.94 -5.41 -1.66
CA ASP A 175 2.22 -6.61 -2.43
C ASP A 175 3.64 -6.61 -3.01
N SER A 176 4.10 -5.45 -3.47
CA SER A 176 5.48 -5.27 -3.90
C SER A 176 6.46 -5.40 -2.72
N LEU A 177 6.15 -4.82 -1.56
CA LEU A 177 6.97 -4.98 -0.35
C LEU A 177 7.01 -6.44 0.14
N ASN A 178 5.91 -7.17 0.03
CA ASN A 178 5.82 -8.59 0.35
C ASN A 178 6.72 -9.42 -0.59
N HIS A 179 6.70 -9.09 -1.87
CA HIS A 179 7.58 -9.71 -2.85
C HIS A 179 9.06 -9.43 -2.56
N VAL A 180 9.40 -8.19 -2.21
CA VAL A 180 10.75 -7.82 -1.78
C VAL A 180 11.17 -8.60 -0.54
N ALA A 181 10.31 -8.70 0.47
CA ALA A 181 10.61 -9.46 1.69
C ALA A 181 10.87 -10.96 1.42
N LYS A 182 10.23 -11.54 0.40
CA LYS A 182 10.44 -12.95 0.00
C LYS A 182 11.73 -13.14 -0.77
N LYS A 183 11.97 -12.34 -1.82
CA LYS A 183 13.03 -12.59 -2.81
C LYS A 183 14.34 -11.85 -2.53
N TYR A 184 14.31 -10.82 -1.69
CA TYR A 184 15.45 -9.98 -1.40
C TYR A 184 15.84 -10.10 0.08
N CYS A 185 17.07 -9.72 0.37
CA CYS A 185 17.60 -9.55 1.70
C CYS A 185 18.14 -8.13 1.85
N SER A 186 17.95 -7.55 3.03
CA SER A 186 18.63 -6.30 3.40
C SER A 186 20.14 -6.54 3.56
N VAL A 187 20.94 -5.47 3.51
CA VAL A 187 22.40 -5.55 3.73
C VAL A 187 22.75 -6.27 5.04
N SER A 188 22.02 -5.97 6.11
CA SER A 188 22.23 -6.61 7.42
C SER A 188 21.91 -8.11 7.41
N GLU A 189 20.84 -8.52 6.72
CA GLU A 189 20.49 -9.93 6.57
C GLU A 189 21.50 -10.66 5.68
N ALA A 190 21.92 -10.04 4.57
CA ALA A 190 22.92 -10.58 3.66
C ALA A 190 24.26 -10.86 4.38
N LEU A 191 24.71 -9.93 5.24
CA LEU A 191 25.90 -10.13 6.05
C LEU A 191 25.76 -11.30 7.03
N ARG A 192 24.60 -11.44 7.67
CA ARG A 192 24.33 -12.59 8.56
C ARG A 192 24.36 -13.90 7.77
N GLU A 193 23.77 -13.94 6.58
CA GLU A 193 23.79 -15.14 5.72
C GLU A 193 25.21 -15.49 5.24
N LEU A 194 26.01 -14.49 4.84
CA LEU A 194 27.43 -14.67 4.50
C LEU A 194 28.21 -15.27 5.69
N HIS A 195 28.03 -14.71 6.89
CA HIS A 195 28.72 -15.19 8.10
C HIS A 195 28.29 -16.60 8.48
N LYS A 196 27.00 -16.94 8.35
CA LYS A 196 26.50 -18.31 8.54
C LYS A 196 27.14 -19.32 7.59
N LYS A 197 27.50 -18.91 6.37
CA LYS A 197 28.22 -19.73 5.38
C LYS A 197 29.74 -19.61 5.50
N SER A 198 30.22 -19.15 6.66
CA SER A 198 31.65 -18.96 6.96
C SER A 198 32.37 -17.92 6.10
N VAL A 199 31.67 -17.10 5.32
CA VAL A 199 32.24 -16.02 4.52
C VAL A 199 32.35 -14.76 5.38
N SER A 200 33.54 -14.52 5.93
CA SER A 200 33.84 -13.34 6.77
C SER A 200 34.10 -12.11 5.89
N ILE A 201 33.13 -11.19 5.83
CA ILE A 201 33.27 -9.89 5.18
C ILE A 201 32.85 -8.80 6.17
N LYS A 202 33.70 -7.78 6.35
CA LYS A 202 33.36 -6.58 7.13
C LYS A 202 32.27 -5.78 6.43
N ARG A 203 31.34 -5.20 7.18
CA ARG A 203 30.23 -4.40 6.65
C ARG A 203 30.69 -3.31 5.67
N ASN A 204 31.69 -2.50 6.04
CA ASN A 204 32.20 -1.42 5.20
C ASN A 204 32.81 -1.96 3.89
N ALA A 205 33.44 -3.13 3.91
CA ALA A 205 33.98 -3.76 2.71
C ALA A 205 32.85 -4.25 1.79
N PHE A 206 31.77 -4.78 2.37
CA PHE A 206 30.59 -5.20 1.62
C PHE A 206 29.85 -4.01 0.99
N GLU A 207 29.61 -2.95 1.76
CA GLU A 207 28.98 -1.73 1.26
C GLU A 207 29.78 -1.08 0.11
N ARG A 208 31.12 -1.04 0.21
CA ARG A 208 31.99 -0.60 -0.90
C ARG A 208 31.85 -1.46 -2.16
N ARG A 209 31.53 -2.75 -2.04
CA ARG A 209 31.27 -3.61 -3.22
C ARG A 209 29.94 -3.25 -3.88
N LEU A 210 28.93 -2.89 -3.09
CA LEU A 210 27.66 -2.36 -3.58
C LEU A 210 27.87 -1.00 -4.25
N ASP A 211 28.61 -0.08 -3.62
CA ASP A 211 28.89 1.26 -4.18
C ASP A 211 29.63 1.19 -5.52
N ARG A 212 30.53 0.21 -5.66
CA ARG A 212 31.30 -0.04 -6.89
C ARG A 212 30.56 -0.94 -7.89
N ASN A 213 29.26 -1.17 -7.71
CA ASN A 213 28.40 -2.01 -8.55
C ASN A 213 28.98 -3.42 -8.82
N ARG A 214 29.75 -3.98 -7.89
CA ARG A 214 30.31 -5.34 -8.02
C ARG A 214 29.30 -6.41 -7.63
N VAL A 215 28.35 -6.03 -6.77
CA VAL A 215 27.22 -6.85 -6.35
C VAL A 215 25.94 -6.11 -6.77
N PRO A 216 25.16 -6.67 -7.70
CA PRO A 216 23.88 -6.12 -8.10
C PRO A 216 22.95 -5.95 -6.91
N HIS A 217 22.32 -4.79 -6.82
CA HIS A 217 21.37 -4.46 -5.75
C HIS A 217 20.34 -3.45 -6.23
N VAL A 218 19.25 -3.34 -5.48
CA VAL A 218 18.18 -2.37 -5.72
C VAL A 218 18.06 -1.47 -4.51
N LYS A 219 17.97 -0.15 -4.74
CA LYS A 219 17.59 0.82 -3.71
C LYS A 219 16.07 0.97 -3.68
N ILE A 220 15.45 0.69 -2.53
CA ILE A 220 14.02 0.83 -2.27
C ILE A 220 13.87 1.68 -1.01
N SER A 221 13.21 2.82 -1.13
CA SER A 221 12.93 3.73 0.00
C SER A 221 14.18 4.09 0.82
N GLY A 222 15.28 4.41 0.14
CA GLY A 222 16.56 4.76 0.76
C GLY A 222 17.41 3.57 1.22
N ARG A 223 16.89 2.34 1.21
CA ARG A 223 17.60 1.13 1.67
C ARG A 223 18.03 0.26 0.50
N ARG A 224 19.16 -0.43 0.65
CA ARG A 224 19.68 -1.37 -0.35
C ARG A 224 19.19 -2.79 -0.05
N PHE A 225 18.64 -3.43 -1.07
CA PHE A 225 18.18 -4.79 -1.07
C PHE A 225 18.93 -5.58 -2.13
N ILE A 226 19.36 -6.78 -1.78
CA ILE A 226 20.11 -7.67 -2.65
C ILE A 226 19.20 -8.87 -2.96
N PRO A 227 19.02 -9.25 -4.23
CA PRO A 227 18.28 -10.46 -4.54
C PRO A 227 18.97 -11.67 -3.91
N ARG A 228 18.21 -12.58 -3.31
CA ARG A 228 18.78 -13.80 -2.69
C ARG A 228 19.58 -14.63 -3.69
N ALA A 229 19.16 -14.67 -4.95
CA ALA A 229 19.90 -15.36 -6.01
C ALA A 229 21.29 -14.75 -6.26
N VAL A 230 21.42 -13.41 -6.18
CA VAL A 230 22.71 -12.71 -6.30
C VAL A 230 23.57 -12.98 -5.07
N LEU A 231 22.95 -13.03 -3.88
CA LEU A 231 23.67 -13.33 -2.64
C LEU A 231 24.23 -14.76 -2.64
N ASN A 232 23.46 -15.74 -3.11
CA ASN A 232 23.92 -17.12 -3.23
C ASN A 232 25.12 -17.23 -4.19
N GLU A 233 25.03 -16.60 -5.36
CA GLU A 233 26.16 -16.56 -6.32
C GLU A 233 27.40 -15.90 -5.71
N LEU A 234 27.22 -14.86 -4.89
CA LEU A 234 28.31 -14.22 -4.16
C LEU A 234 28.97 -15.21 -3.18
N ILE A 235 28.17 -15.93 -2.41
CA ILE A 235 28.64 -16.93 -1.44
C ILE A 235 29.44 -18.01 -2.18
N ASP A 236 28.92 -18.55 -3.27
CA ASP A 236 29.56 -19.62 -4.03
C ASP A 236 30.92 -19.17 -4.59
N LYS A 237 30.99 -17.96 -5.16
CA LYS A 237 32.25 -17.37 -5.64
C LYS A 237 33.27 -17.13 -4.52
N GLU A 238 32.82 -16.67 -3.35
CA GLU A 238 33.71 -16.46 -2.19
C GLU A 238 34.25 -17.79 -1.61
N LEU A 239 33.41 -18.82 -1.56
CA LEU A 239 33.83 -20.16 -1.11
C LEU A 239 34.80 -20.80 -2.10
N ALA A 240 34.53 -20.70 -3.41
CA ALA A 240 35.43 -21.18 -4.46
C ALA A 240 36.80 -20.47 -4.39
N LEU A 241 36.80 -19.15 -4.16
CA LEU A 241 38.02 -18.38 -4.02
C LEU A 241 38.87 -18.87 -2.84
N ARG A 242 38.25 -19.08 -1.68
CA ARG A 242 38.92 -19.64 -0.50
C ARG A 242 39.50 -21.02 -0.73
N ARG A 243 38.79 -21.89 -1.46
CA ARG A 243 39.29 -23.22 -1.82
C ARG A 243 40.51 -23.13 -2.74
N SER A 244 40.53 -22.16 -3.67
CA SER A 244 41.66 -21.94 -4.59
C SER A 244 42.87 -21.21 -3.97
N SER A 245 42.72 -20.67 -2.76
CA SER A 245 43.78 -19.95 -2.03
C SER A 245 44.35 -20.75 -0.86
N ARG A 246 43.86 -21.97 -0.65
CA ARG A 246 44.50 -23.00 0.16
C ARG A 246 45.29 -23.91 -0.78
#